data_AF-A0A1F9U8M8-F1
#
_entry.id   AF-A0A1F9U8M8-F1
#
_cell.length_a   1.000
_cell.length_b   1.000
_cell.length_c   1.000
_cell.angle_alpha   90.00
_cell.angle_beta   90.00
_cell.angle_gamma   90.00
#
_symmetry.space_group_name_H-M   'P 1'
#
loop_
_entity.id
_entity.type
_entity.pdbx_description
1 polymer ?
#
loop_
_entity_poly.entity_id
_entity_poly.type
_entity_poly.pdbx_seq_one_letter_code
_entity_poly.pdbx_strand_id
1 'polypeptide(L)'
;MPVESAPKAKTTFAGLKVVSFESRRAFEMESLIVRNDGSPIVAPSMREIPFEVNREAVEFAQKVVEGKADVVILMTGVGTQFLVQGVESSFPRHKFIDALSKTTLVARGPKPVAALKALGLKPSILAPEPNTWREVLASVVKNTALKDKKVFVQEYGMPSRGLIEGLKAQGAHVSRVPVYRWALPDDLNPLRGAIRAVCDGKADILLFTNATQVHHVLRVAAEEGLEESFREALERVAVASIGPVMTENLKQLGLPVDFEAGKSVMGLFVKEAAEKCPDIVEAKREAWEKMSRSVKVKPYPVKKFSRDKVDESPFMKACRNEAAPHTPVWLMRQAGRYMKEYRDLRARVSFLDLCKNSDLACEVTVTAQERIQADAAILFADILLILEPLGLGLEYSKGDGPAILRPLRTLEDIEAMHEAEPEESLSFVMESVSKIRSALKDTVPLIGFAGAPFTVASYAIEGGSSKNYYHTKRMMYED
;
A
#
# COMPACT_ATOMS: atom_id res chain seq x y z
N MET A 1 24.85 19.49 36.32
CA MET A 1 24.44 18.98 35.00
C MET A 1 22.95 18.74 35.08
N PRO A 2 22.11 19.40 34.26
CA PRO A 2 20.69 19.12 34.25
C PRO A 2 20.48 17.73 33.62
N VAL A 3 19.65 16.93 34.28
CA VAL A 3 19.19 15.63 33.79
C VAL A 3 18.30 15.89 32.59
N GLU A 4 18.73 15.49 31.40
CA GLU A 4 17.89 15.48 30.20
C GLU A 4 16.67 14.59 30.48
N SER A 5 15.49 15.21 30.43
CA SER A 5 14.21 14.52 30.50
C SER A 5 14.04 13.65 29.23
N ALA A 6 13.73 12.37 29.41
CA ALA A 6 13.31 11.48 28.31
C ALA A 6 12.20 12.15 27.47
N PRO A 7 12.18 11.95 26.13
CA PRO A 7 11.16 12.54 25.26
C PRO A 7 9.76 12.07 25.70
N LYS A 8 8.84 13.03 25.88
CA LYS A 8 7.43 12.73 26.17
C LYS A 8 6.84 11.96 24.99
N ALA A 9 6.27 10.79 25.23
CA ALA A 9 5.52 10.04 24.23
C ALA A 9 4.45 10.95 23.60
N LYS A 10 4.43 11.03 22.27
CA LYS A 10 3.40 11.77 21.52
C LYS A 10 2.06 11.09 21.81
N THR A 11 1.12 11.81 22.42
CA THR A 11 -0.20 11.27 22.79
C THR A 11 -1.23 11.38 21.67
N THR A 12 -0.83 11.88 20.50
CA THR A 12 -1.69 12.18 19.35
C THR A 12 -0.97 11.81 18.05
N PHE A 13 -1.68 11.80 16.92
CA PHE A 13 -1.08 11.59 15.60
C PHE A 13 -0.15 12.74 15.17
N ALA A 14 -0.14 13.89 15.86
CA ALA A 14 0.78 15.01 15.61
C ALA A 14 0.78 15.51 14.15
N GLY A 15 -0.39 15.63 13.54
CA GLY A 15 -0.60 16.07 12.16
C GLY A 15 -0.32 15.02 11.08
N LEU A 16 0.11 13.81 11.45
CA LEU A 16 0.43 12.74 10.49
C LEU A 16 -0.80 12.35 9.66
N LYS A 17 -0.57 11.98 8.39
CA LYS A 17 -1.57 11.50 7.46
C LYS A 17 -1.92 10.04 7.75
N VAL A 18 -3.15 9.81 8.19
CA VAL A 18 -3.64 8.51 8.63
C VAL A 18 -4.65 7.97 7.62
N VAL A 19 -4.30 6.86 6.99
CA VAL A 19 -5.16 6.17 6.02
C VAL A 19 -5.97 5.09 6.74
N SER A 20 -7.27 5.04 6.46
CA SER A 20 -8.12 3.92 6.87
C SER A 20 -8.98 3.44 5.72
N PHE A 21 -9.15 2.13 5.61
CA PHE A 21 -10.00 1.50 4.60
C PHE A 21 -11.40 1.15 5.12
N GLU A 22 -11.83 1.78 6.22
CA GLU A 22 -13.14 1.58 6.84
C GLU A 22 -14.26 2.01 5.89
N SER A 23 -15.30 1.18 5.80
CA SER A 23 -16.40 1.41 4.86
C SER A 23 -17.69 1.77 5.58
N ARG A 24 -18.07 1.03 6.63
CA ARG A 24 -19.37 1.21 7.31
C ARG A 24 -19.39 2.41 8.25
N ARG A 25 -18.25 2.67 8.88
CA ARG A 25 -18.10 3.73 9.89
C ARG A 25 -17.05 4.75 9.44
N ALA A 26 -17.00 5.03 8.13
CA ALA A 26 -15.99 5.90 7.54
C ALA A 26 -15.99 7.29 8.19
N PHE A 27 -17.16 7.93 8.34
CA PHE A 27 -17.30 9.23 8.99
C PHE A 27 -16.85 9.23 10.47
N GLU A 28 -17.13 8.14 11.19
CA GLU A 28 -16.70 8.02 12.58
C GLU A 28 -15.19 7.81 12.68
N MET A 29 -14.62 6.97 11.81
CA MET A 29 -13.18 6.77 11.70
C MET A 29 -12.47 8.10 11.41
N GLU A 30 -12.96 8.86 10.43
CA GLU A 30 -12.46 10.19 10.07
C GLU A 30 -12.51 11.14 11.28
N SER A 31 -13.68 11.22 11.94
CA SER A 31 -13.86 12.03 13.14
C SER A 31 -12.90 11.64 14.28
N LEU A 32 -12.64 10.35 14.47
CA LEU A 32 -11.71 9.86 15.49
C LEU A 32 -10.26 10.22 15.14
N ILE A 33 -9.85 10.11 13.88
CA ILE A 33 -8.52 10.51 13.43
C ILE A 33 -8.31 12.02 13.66
N VAL A 34 -9.26 12.86 13.24
CA VAL A 34 -9.18 14.32 13.41
C VAL A 34 -9.14 14.70 14.89
N ARG A 35 -9.95 14.08 15.74
CA ARG A 35 -9.95 14.33 17.20
C ARG A 35 -8.64 13.96 17.89
N ASN A 36 -7.87 13.03 17.31
CA ASN A 36 -6.55 12.65 17.78
C ASN A 36 -5.45 13.36 16.97
N ASP A 37 -5.73 14.53 16.40
CA ASP A 37 -4.77 15.40 15.70
C ASP A 37 -4.09 14.71 14.51
N GLY A 38 -4.85 13.92 13.73
CA GLY A 38 -4.38 13.31 12.49
C GLY A 38 -5.05 13.93 11.26
N SER A 39 -4.39 13.85 10.11
CA SER A 39 -4.94 14.21 8.80
C SER A 39 -5.55 12.96 8.14
N PRO A 40 -6.88 12.82 8.05
CA PRO A 40 -7.52 11.57 7.61
C PRO A 40 -7.51 11.39 6.09
N ILE A 41 -7.26 10.16 5.65
CA ILE A 41 -7.59 9.66 4.31
C ILE A 41 -8.44 8.39 4.50
N VAL A 42 -9.76 8.55 4.56
CA VAL A 42 -10.68 7.41 4.75
C VAL A 42 -11.29 7.00 3.43
N ALA A 43 -10.91 5.81 2.95
CA ALA A 43 -11.32 5.29 1.67
C ALA A 43 -12.08 3.97 1.83
N PRO A 44 -13.40 3.94 1.58
CA PRO A 44 -14.17 2.71 1.61
C PRO A 44 -13.54 1.65 0.70
N SER A 45 -13.41 0.43 1.19
CA SER A 45 -12.79 -0.69 0.46
C SER A 45 -13.73 -1.86 0.26
N MET A 46 -14.91 -1.84 0.85
CA MET A 46 -15.83 -2.98 0.80
C MET A 46 -17.28 -2.58 1.04
N ARG A 47 -18.19 -3.37 0.49
CA ARG A 47 -19.63 -3.37 0.81
C ARG A 47 -20.13 -4.80 0.97
N GLU A 48 -21.09 -5.00 1.87
CA GLU A 48 -21.89 -6.23 1.92
C GLU A 48 -22.90 -6.23 0.77
N ILE A 49 -22.85 -7.25 -0.09
CA ILE A 49 -23.93 -7.54 -1.03
C ILE A 49 -24.66 -8.79 -0.53
N PRO A 50 -25.90 -8.69 -0.04
CA PRO A 50 -26.71 -9.85 0.28
C PRO A 50 -26.97 -10.67 -0.98
N PHE A 51 -27.11 -11.99 -0.85
CA PHE A 51 -27.52 -12.81 -1.98
C PHE A 51 -29.01 -12.59 -2.25
N GLU A 52 -29.38 -12.20 -3.48
CA GLU A 52 -30.78 -11.98 -3.88
C GLU A 52 -31.63 -13.24 -3.74
N VAL A 53 -31.06 -14.42 -4.05
CA VAL A 53 -31.66 -15.72 -3.81
C VAL A 53 -30.64 -16.61 -3.11
N ASN A 54 -30.76 -16.75 -1.79
CA ASN A 54 -29.84 -17.54 -1.00
C ASN A 54 -30.33 -18.98 -0.82
N ARG A 55 -30.14 -19.82 -1.83
CA ARG A 55 -30.54 -21.25 -1.78
C ARG A 55 -29.93 -21.97 -0.58
N GLU A 56 -28.67 -21.69 -0.26
CA GLU A 56 -27.95 -22.34 0.85
C GLU A 56 -28.55 -21.95 2.21
N ALA A 57 -28.93 -20.68 2.40
CA ALA A 57 -29.63 -20.23 3.61
C ALA A 57 -31.04 -20.83 3.72
N VAL A 58 -31.77 -20.98 2.59
CA VAL A 58 -33.10 -21.61 2.56
C VAL A 58 -32.99 -23.10 2.88
N GLU A 59 -32.04 -23.82 2.28
CA GLU A 59 -31.77 -25.23 2.61
C GLU A 59 -31.40 -25.40 4.08
N PHE A 60 -30.54 -24.53 4.60
CA PHE A 60 -30.23 -24.50 6.03
C PHE A 60 -31.48 -24.27 6.88
N ALA A 61 -32.30 -23.27 6.55
CA ALA A 61 -33.53 -22.99 7.30
C ALA A 61 -34.48 -24.17 7.30
N GLN A 62 -34.60 -24.87 6.17
CA GLN A 62 -35.35 -26.11 6.09
C GLN A 62 -34.79 -27.18 7.04
N LYS A 63 -33.47 -27.39 7.08
CA LYS A 63 -32.85 -28.33 8.03
C LYS A 63 -33.09 -27.94 9.49
N VAL A 64 -33.07 -26.66 9.82
CA VAL A 64 -33.36 -26.18 11.18
C VAL A 64 -34.82 -26.46 11.55
N VAL A 65 -35.76 -26.09 10.67
CA VAL A 65 -37.20 -26.31 10.89
C VAL A 65 -37.55 -27.80 10.98
N GLU A 66 -36.87 -28.66 10.22
CA GLU A 66 -37.01 -30.12 10.29
C GLU A 66 -36.32 -30.76 11.51
N GLY A 67 -35.67 -29.98 12.39
CA GLY A 67 -34.93 -30.49 13.54
C GLY A 67 -33.66 -31.26 13.18
N LYS A 68 -33.10 -31.02 11.99
CA LYS A 68 -31.90 -31.68 11.45
C LYS A 68 -30.62 -30.84 11.63
N ALA A 69 -30.67 -29.77 12.42
CA ALA A 69 -29.52 -28.96 12.79
C ALA A 69 -29.25 -29.12 14.29
N ASP A 70 -28.10 -29.69 14.65
CA ASP A 70 -27.74 -29.89 16.05
C ASP A 70 -27.11 -28.63 16.66
N VAL A 71 -26.16 -28.03 15.92
CA VAL A 71 -25.38 -26.87 16.35
C VAL A 71 -25.39 -25.81 15.25
N VAL A 72 -25.65 -24.56 15.63
CA VAL A 72 -25.58 -23.41 14.71
C VAL A 72 -24.58 -22.39 15.27
N ILE A 73 -23.53 -22.12 14.51
CA ILE A 73 -22.47 -21.18 14.87
C ILE A 73 -22.65 -19.88 14.11
N LEU A 74 -22.85 -18.79 14.85
CA LEU A 74 -23.08 -17.44 14.32
C LEU A 74 -21.81 -16.59 14.46
N MET A 75 -21.18 -16.33 13.32
CA MET A 75 -19.87 -15.66 13.29
C MET A 75 -19.99 -14.13 13.32
N THR A 76 -21.08 -13.54 12.80
CA THR A 76 -21.25 -12.08 12.74
C THR A 76 -22.70 -11.65 12.97
N GLY A 77 -22.91 -10.50 13.62
CA GLY A 77 -24.26 -9.97 13.87
C GLY A 77 -25.03 -9.64 12.59
N VAL A 78 -24.38 -8.97 11.62
CA VAL A 78 -25.00 -8.65 10.30
C VAL A 78 -25.36 -9.92 9.55
N GLY A 79 -24.49 -10.94 9.57
CA GLY A 79 -24.81 -12.21 8.93
C GLY A 79 -25.96 -12.96 9.62
N THR A 80 -26.10 -12.86 10.94
CA THR A 80 -27.29 -13.35 11.65
C THR A 80 -28.57 -12.63 11.22
N GLN A 81 -28.52 -11.31 11.00
CA GLN A 81 -29.67 -10.53 10.53
C GLN A 81 -30.06 -10.90 9.08
N PHE A 82 -29.07 -10.94 8.17
CA PHE A 82 -29.28 -11.34 6.78
C PHE A 82 -29.72 -12.79 6.64
N LEU A 83 -29.29 -13.68 7.53
CA LEU A 83 -29.78 -15.06 7.57
C LEU A 83 -31.30 -15.09 7.78
N VAL A 84 -31.80 -14.33 8.77
CA VAL A 84 -33.25 -14.30 9.06
C VAL A 84 -34.01 -13.63 7.91
N GLN A 85 -33.53 -12.49 7.40
CA GLN A 85 -34.18 -11.80 6.28
C GLN A 85 -34.20 -12.65 5.00
N GLY A 86 -33.09 -13.34 4.69
CA GLY A 86 -32.96 -14.15 3.48
C GLY A 86 -33.88 -15.36 3.45
N VAL A 87 -34.33 -15.85 4.61
CA VAL A 87 -35.21 -17.03 4.71
C VAL A 87 -36.69 -16.66 4.85
N GLU A 88 -37.01 -15.38 5.10
CA GLU A 88 -38.40 -14.91 5.26
C GLU A 88 -39.26 -15.08 4.01
N SER A 89 -38.64 -15.09 2.83
CA SER A 89 -39.32 -15.39 1.56
C SER A 89 -39.82 -16.83 1.48
N SER A 90 -39.22 -17.75 2.25
CA SER A 90 -39.48 -19.20 2.19
C SER A 90 -40.15 -19.75 3.46
N PHE A 91 -39.93 -19.12 4.62
CA PHE A 91 -40.46 -19.54 5.91
C PHE A 91 -41.00 -18.36 6.72
N PRO A 92 -42.15 -18.50 7.41
CA PRO A 92 -42.60 -17.49 8.35
C PRO A 92 -41.56 -17.24 9.44
N ARG A 93 -41.17 -15.98 9.64
CA ARG A 93 -40.11 -15.55 10.59
C ARG A 93 -40.21 -16.24 11.95
N HIS A 94 -41.42 -16.28 12.53
CA HIS A 94 -41.66 -16.87 13.86
C HIS A 94 -41.37 -18.38 13.90
N LYS A 95 -41.71 -19.14 12.84
CA LYS A 95 -41.44 -20.59 12.79
C LYS A 95 -39.95 -20.88 12.75
N PHE A 96 -39.21 -20.09 11.98
CA PHE A 96 -37.77 -20.23 11.89
C PHE A 96 -37.08 -19.87 13.21
N ILE A 97 -37.50 -18.78 13.86
CA ILE A 97 -36.98 -18.39 15.18
C ILE A 97 -37.28 -19.45 16.24
N ASP A 98 -38.51 -19.99 16.28
CA ASP A 98 -38.88 -21.08 17.19
C ASP A 98 -38.02 -22.33 16.96
N ALA A 99 -37.79 -22.70 15.71
CA ALA A 99 -36.91 -23.82 15.37
C ALA A 99 -35.44 -23.57 15.77
N LEU A 100 -34.92 -22.37 15.52
CA LEU A 100 -33.56 -21.96 15.95
C LEU A 100 -33.41 -22.07 17.47
N SER A 101 -34.44 -21.71 18.25
CA SER A 101 -34.40 -21.77 19.71
C SER A 101 -34.17 -23.18 20.27
N LYS A 102 -34.47 -24.22 19.47
CA LYS A 102 -34.31 -25.63 19.83
C LYS A 102 -32.94 -26.20 19.47
N THR A 103 -32.09 -25.41 18.81
CA THR A 103 -30.72 -25.80 18.41
C THR A 103 -29.70 -25.33 19.44
N THR A 104 -28.51 -25.95 19.48
CA THR A 104 -27.39 -25.38 20.25
C THR A 104 -26.82 -24.17 19.51
N LEU A 105 -27.16 -22.98 19.99
CA LEU A 105 -26.73 -21.72 19.40
C LEU A 105 -25.37 -21.29 19.95
N VAL A 106 -24.39 -21.10 19.07
CA VAL A 106 -23.05 -20.64 19.42
C VAL A 106 -22.83 -19.23 18.87
N ALA A 107 -22.48 -18.28 19.73
CA ALA A 107 -22.13 -16.93 19.33
C ALA A 107 -20.62 -16.70 19.44
N ARG A 108 -20.02 -16.19 18.35
CA ARG A 108 -18.59 -15.84 18.33
C ARG A 108 -18.23 -14.71 19.30
N GLY A 109 -19.14 -13.80 19.62
CA GLY A 109 -18.86 -12.64 20.46
C GLY A 109 -20.05 -11.68 20.60
N PRO A 110 -19.84 -10.44 21.09
CA PRO A 110 -20.92 -9.52 21.44
C PRO A 110 -21.88 -9.15 20.31
N LYS A 111 -21.38 -9.07 19.06
CA LYS A 111 -22.20 -8.68 17.90
C LYS A 111 -23.26 -9.74 17.53
N PRO A 112 -22.92 -11.03 17.33
CA PRO A 112 -23.93 -12.08 17.22
C PRO A 112 -24.88 -12.18 18.43
N VAL A 113 -24.38 -11.95 19.66
CA VAL A 113 -25.23 -11.93 20.87
C VAL A 113 -26.31 -10.85 20.77
N ALA A 114 -25.94 -9.64 20.37
CA ALA A 114 -26.90 -8.54 20.20
C ALA A 114 -27.94 -8.86 19.11
N ALA A 115 -27.51 -9.48 18.00
CA ALA A 115 -28.42 -9.91 16.94
C ALA A 115 -29.41 -10.99 17.42
N LEU A 116 -28.94 -12.01 18.16
CA LEU A 116 -29.81 -13.02 18.77
C LEU A 116 -30.80 -12.40 19.76
N LYS A 117 -30.35 -11.46 20.60
CA LYS A 117 -31.21 -10.77 21.57
C LYS A 117 -32.34 -10.01 20.88
N ALA A 118 -32.07 -9.36 19.74
CA ALA A 118 -33.09 -8.69 18.94
C ALA A 118 -34.14 -9.66 18.34
N LEU A 119 -33.81 -10.95 18.25
CA LEU A 119 -34.72 -12.04 17.85
C LEU A 119 -35.43 -12.70 19.04
N GLY A 120 -35.18 -12.25 20.27
CA GLY A 120 -35.68 -12.90 21.49
C GLY A 120 -34.92 -14.17 21.88
N LEU A 121 -33.76 -14.43 21.26
CA LEU A 121 -32.94 -15.62 21.48
C LEU A 121 -31.71 -15.31 22.34
N LYS A 122 -31.13 -16.35 22.96
CA LYS A 122 -29.84 -16.29 23.66
C LYS A 122 -28.95 -17.42 23.16
N PRO A 123 -27.64 -17.19 22.99
CA PRO A 123 -26.73 -18.27 22.65
C PRO A 123 -26.58 -19.23 23.83
N SER A 124 -26.54 -20.52 23.53
CA SER A 124 -26.20 -21.59 24.48
C SER A 124 -24.72 -21.55 24.84
N ILE A 125 -23.87 -21.17 23.88
CA ILE A 125 -22.41 -21.10 24.03
C ILE A 125 -21.92 -19.74 23.52
N LEU A 126 -21.12 -19.06 24.34
CA LEU A 126 -20.44 -17.82 23.97
C LEU A 126 -18.92 -18.06 23.97
N ALA A 127 -18.25 -17.72 22.87
CA ALA A 127 -16.79 -17.76 22.83
C ALA A 127 -16.21 -16.62 23.69
N PRO A 128 -15.17 -16.89 24.50
CA PRO A 128 -14.50 -15.84 25.26
C PRO A 128 -13.69 -14.90 24.35
N GLU A 129 -13.32 -13.74 24.91
CA GLU A 129 -12.30 -12.88 24.28
C GLU A 129 -10.98 -13.66 24.10
N PRO A 130 -10.26 -13.48 22.97
CA PRO A 130 -10.39 -12.42 21.97
C PRO A 130 -11.41 -12.69 20.84
N ASN A 131 -12.33 -13.65 21.00
CA ASN A 131 -13.38 -13.97 20.02
C ASN A 131 -12.81 -14.43 18.67
N THR A 132 -11.74 -15.24 18.64
CA THR A 132 -11.27 -15.85 17.38
C THR A 132 -11.99 -17.18 17.10
N TRP A 133 -11.71 -17.77 15.95
CA TRP A 133 -12.24 -19.09 15.61
C TRP A 133 -11.73 -20.19 16.55
N ARG A 134 -10.55 -20.00 17.18
CA ARG A 134 -9.96 -20.96 18.12
C ARG A 134 -10.77 -21.02 19.40
N GLU A 135 -11.15 -19.86 19.95
CA GLU A 135 -12.01 -19.78 21.13
C GLU A 135 -13.41 -20.31 20.84
N VAL A 136 -13.94 -20.08 19.64
CA VAL A 136 -15.21 -20.68 19.20
C VAL A 136 -15.10 -22.21 19.20
N LEU A 137 -14.09 -22.77 18.53
CA LEU A 137 -13.88 -24.22 18.45
C LEU A 137 -13.72 -24.83 19.85
N ALA A 138 -12.85 -24.24 20.68
CA ALA A 138 -12.60 -24.72 22.04
C ALA A 138 -13.88 -24.68 22.89
N SER A 139 -14.67 -23.60 22.81
CA SER A 139 -15.94 -23.49 23.51
C SER A 139 -16.98 -24.50 23.02
N VAL A 140 -17.05 -24.77 21.72
CA VAL A 140 -17.97 -25.79 21.18
C VAL A 140 -17.57 -27.18 21.68
N VAL A 141 -16.29 -27.55 21.51
CA VAL A 141 -15.78 -28.88 21.90
C VAL A 141 -15.92 -29.11 23.41
N LYS A 142 -15.72 -28.07 24.22
CA LYS A 142 -15.87 -28.15 25.69
C LYS A 142 -17.31 -28.39 26.13
N ASN A 143 -18.29 -27.82 25.42
CA ASN A 143 -19.68 -27.80 25.86
C ASN A 143 -20.59 -28.77 25.07
N THR A 144 -20.11 -29.38 23.98
CA THR A 144 -20.92 -30.23 23.11
C THR A 144 -20.08 -31.31 22.44
N ALA A 145 -20.50 -32.57 22.58
CA ALA A 145 -19.91 -33.68 21.83
C ALA A 145 -20.27 -33.56 20.34
N LEU A 146 -19.25 -33.49 19.48
CA LEU A 146 -19.41 -33.14 18.06
C LEU A 146 -19.51 -34.33 17.10
N LYS A 147 -19.17 -35.54 17.55
CA LYS A 147 -19.19 -36.73 16.71
C LYS A 147 -20.58 -36.96 16.10
N ASP A 148 -20.62 -37.08 14.77
CA ASP A 148 -21.82 -37.28 13.94
C ASP A 148 -22.87 -36.15 14.03
N LYS A 149 -22.55 -35.03 14.70
CA LYS A 149 -23.44 -33.87 14.80
C LYS A 149 -23.44 -33.04 13.52
N LYS A 150 -24.61 -32.54 13.14
CA LYS A 150 -24.79 -31.62 12.00
C LYS A 150 -24.58 -30.19 12.47
N VAL A 151 -23.44 -29.63 12.13
CA VAL A 151 -23.01 -28.29 12.52
C VAL A 151 -23.15 -27.35 11.33
N PHE A 152 -23.87 -26.25 11.52
CA PHE A 152 -24.02 -25.21 10.52
C PHE A 152 -23.26 -23.97 10.94
N VAL A 153 -22.41 -23.46 10.04
CA VAL A 153 -21.59 -22.27 10.30
C VAL A 153 -22.08 -21.13 9.43
N GLN A 154 -22.70 -20.12 10.06
CA GLN A 154 -23.06 -18.87 9.41
C GLN A 154 -21.79 -18.03 9.20
N GLU A 155 -21.38 -17.91 7.94
CA GLU A 155 -20.09 -17.31 7.56
C GLU A 155 -20.19 -15.79 7.38
N TYR A 156 -19.04 -15.13 7.38
CA TYR A 156 -18.90 -13.69 7.17
C TYR A 156 -18.45 -13.36 5.75
N GLY A 157 -19.04 -14.03 4.74
CA GLY A 157 -18.72 -13.84 3.31
C GLY A 157 -17.43 -14.51 2.83
N MET A 158 -16.60 -15.03 3.73
CA MET A 158 -15.42 -15.86 3.44
C MET A 158 -15.39 -17.10 4.37
N PRO A 159 -14.93 -18.27 3.90
CA PRO A 159 -14.87 -19.47 4.72
C PRO A 159 -13.82 -19.39 5.84
N SER A 160 -14.24 -19.74 7.07
CA SER A 160 -13.32 -19.90 8.20
C SER A 160 -12.71 -21.31 8.16
N ARG A 161 -11.71 -21.51 7.31
CA ARG A 161 -11.10 -22.84 7.07
C ARG A 161 -10.67 -23.54 8.37
N GLY A 162 -9.93 -22.84 9.23
CA GLY A 162 -9.48 -23.39 10.53
C GLY A 162 -10.63 -23.85 11.43
N LEU A 163 -11.73 -23.10 11.50
CA LEU A 163 -12.92 -23.52 12.25
C LEU A 163 -13.55 -24.77 11.63
N ILE A 164 -13.75 -24.77 10.31
CA ILE A 164 -14.40 -25.87 9.59
C ILE A 164 -13.58 -27.16 9.73
N GLU A 165 -12.28 -27.08 9.51
CA GLU A 165 -11.36 -28.21 9.63
C GLU A 165 -11.29 -28.71 11.07
N GLY A 166 -11.20 -27.79 12.04
CA GLY A 166 -11.20 -28.12 13.46
C GLY A 166 -12.48 -28.84 13.90
N LEU A 167 -13.66 -28.38 13.47
CA LEU A 167 -14.94 -29.04 13.76
C LEU A 167 -15.04 -30.43 13.09
N LYS A 168 -14.60 -30.56 11.83
CA LYS A 168 -14.57 -31.84 11.11
C LYS A 168 -13.62 -32.84 11.77
N ALA A 169 -12.47 -32.38 12.26
CA ALA A 169 -11.52 -33.22 12.99
C ALA A 169 -12.10 -33.79 14.30
N GLN A 170 -13.15 -33.15 14.86
CA GLN A 170 -13.91 -33.64 16.01
C GLN A 170 -15.08 -34.56 15.62
N GLY A 171 -15.18 -34.94 14.34
CA GLY A 171 -16.20 -35.86 13.82
C GLY A 171 -17.53 -35.21 13.44
N ALA A 172 -17.62 -33.88 13.35
CA ALA A 172 -18.85 -33.20 12.95
C ALA A 172 -19.08 -33.19 11.43
N HIS A 173 -20.35 -33.26 11.02
CA HIS A 173 -20.79 -32.95 9.66
C HIS A 173 -21.02 -31.45 9.53
N VAL A 174 -20.02 -30.74 9.00
CA VAL A 174 -20.04 -29.27 8.92
C VAL A 174 -20.58 -28.78 7.58
N SER A 175 -21.66 -28.01 7.62
CA SER A 175 -22.24 -27.30 6.48
C SER A 175 -22.07 -25.79 6.62
N ARG A 176 -21.80 -25.12 5.50
CA ARG A 176 -21.58 -23.67 5.45
C ARG A 176 -22.89 -22.97 5.12
N VAL A 177 -23.11 -21.80 5.72
CA VAL A 177 -24.28 -20.96 5.45
C VAL A 177 -23.79 -19.54 5.11
N PRO A 178 -23.33 -19.31 3.88
CA PRO A 178 -22.94 -17.97 3.43
C PRO A 178 -24.21 -17.13 3.26
N VAL A 179 -24.20 -15.90 3.75
CA VAL A 179 -25.41 -15.05 3.82
C VAL A 179 -25.27 -13.72 3.06
N TYR A 180 -24.05 -13.35 2.76
CA TYR A 180 -23.69 -12.22 1.91
C TYR A 180 -22.30 -12.49 1.33
N ARG A 181 -21.92 -11.71 0.32
CA ARG A 181 -20.54 -11.62 -0.16
C ARG A 181 -19.99 -10.22 0.07
N TRP A 182 -18.68 -10.13 0.25
CA TRP A 182 -18.00 -8.85 0.18
C TRP A 182 -17.76 -8.50 -1.29
N ALA A 183 -18.05 -7.26 -1.64
CA ALA A 183 -17.72 -6.69 -2.92
C ALA A 183 -16.96 -5.38 -2.73
N LEU A 184 -16.27 -4.94 -3.79
CA LEU A 184 -15.71 -3.60 -3.83
C LEU A 184 -16.85 -2.55 -3.83
N PRO A 185 -16.57 -1.31 -3.39
CA PRO A 185 -17.50 -0.18 -3.55
C PRO A 185 -17.86 0.06 -5.02
N ASP A 186 -18.99 0.73 -5.27
CA ASP A 186 -19.38 1.10 -6.63
C ASP A 186 -18.43 2.16 -7.22
N ASP A 187 -17.93 3.08 -6.39
CA ASP A 187 -16.87 4.03 -6.74
C ASP A 187 -15.53 3.63 -6.13
N LEU A 188 -14.57 3.29 -7.00
CA LEU A 188 -13.21 2.91 -6.61
C LEU A 188 -12.24 4.09 -6.53
N ASN A 189 -12.62 5.29 -6.95
CA ASN A 189 -11.71 6.43 -7.01
C ASN A 189 -11.12 6.80 -5.64
N PRO A 190 -11.89 6.82 -4.52
CA PRO A 190 -11.32 7.07 -3.19
C PRO A 190 -10.30 6.00 -2.79
N LEU A 191 -10.59 4.73 -3.08
CA LEU A 191 -9.71 3.60 -2.77
C LEU A 191 -8.40 3.66 -3.57
N ARG A 192 -8.48 3.93 -4.88
CA ARG A 192 -7.30 4.14 -5.74
C ARG A 192 -6.48 5.32 -5.25
N GLY A 193 -7.12 6.44 -4.90
CA GLY A 193 -6.46 7.63 -4.37
C GLY A 193 -5.69 7.34 -3.08
N ALA A 194 -6.29 6.60 -2.14
CA ALA A 194 -5.62 6.20 -0.91
C ALA A 194 -4.44 5.25 -1.16
N ILE A 195 -4.58 4.27 -2.06
CA ILE A 195 -3.48 3.36 -2.45
C ILE A 195 -2.31 4.15 -3.04
N ARG A 196 -2.58 5.09 -3.96
CA ARG A 196 -1.55 5.97 -4.53
C ARG A 196 -0.91 6.86 -3.48
N ALA A 197 -1.69 7.42 -2.56
CA ALA A 197 -1.15 8.22 -1.46
C ALA A 197 -0.17 7.41 -0.59
N VAL A 198 -0.45 6.14 -0.32
CA VAL A 198 0.49 5.24 0.36
C VAL A 198 1.76 5.02 -0.45
N CYS A 199 1.62 4.67 -1.74
CA CYS A 199 2.76 4.41 -2.63
C CYS A 199 3.68 5.64 -2.77
N ASP A 200 3.08 6.83 -2.86
CA ASP A 200 3.76 8.10 -3.08
C ASP A 200 4.37 8.68 -1.81
N GLY A 201 4.26 8.00 -0.66
CA GLY A 201 4.77 8.51 0.62
C GLY A 201 3.95 9.67 1.20
N LYS A 202 2.72 9.86 0.71
CA LYS A 202 1.74 10.84 1.21
C LYS A 202 0.85 10.26 2.32
N ALA A 203 1.23 9.11 2.88
CA ALA A 203 0.62 8.51 4.05
C ALA A 203 1.71 8.16 5.07
N ASP A 204 1.39 8.34 6.34
CA ASP A 204 2.29 8.04 7.46
C ASP A 204 1.87 6.77 8.19
N ILE A 205 0.55 6.56 8.35
CA ILE A 205 -0.03 5.48 9.16
C ILE A 205 -1.18 4.80 8.41
N LEU A 206 -1.28 3.47 8.50
CA LEU A 206 -2.38 2.66 7.98
C LEU A 206 -3.14 1.98 9.12
N LEU A 207 -4.45 2.20 9.19
CA LEU A 207 -5.33 1.57 10.17
C LEU A 207 -6.19 0.48 9.51
N PHE A 208 -5.94 -0.79 9.86
CA PHE A 208 -6.74 -1.91 9.40
C PHE A 208 -7.72 -2.40 10.48
N THR A 209 -9.01 -2.41 10.13
CA THR A 209 -10.10 -2.84 11.01
C THR A 209 -10.71 -4.19 10.62
N ASN A 210 -10.43 -4.66 9.40
CA ASN A 210 -11.01 -5.89 8.86
C ASN A 210 -10.11 -6.54 7.79
N ALA A 211 -9.93 -7.86 7.90
CA ALA A 211 -9.13 -8.68 6.98
C ALA A 211 -9.50 -8.49 5.49
N THR A 212 -10.79 -8.33 5.20
CA THR A 212 -11.27 -8.16 3.82
C THR A 212 -10.77 -6.85 3.19
N GLN A 213 -10.54 -5.81 4.00
CA GLN A 213 -10.00 -4.54 3.51
C GLN A 213 -8.64 -4.77 2.86
N VAL A 214 -7.78 -5.57 3.48
CA VAL A 214 -6.44 -5.85 2.96
C VAL A 214 -6.52 -6.59 1.62
N HIS A 215 -7.37 -7.62 1.53
CA HIS A 215 -7.54 -8.37 0.28
C HIS A 215 -8.03 -7.48 -0.86
N HIS A 216 -9.00 -6.59 -0.59
CA HIS A 216 -9.50 -5.65 -1.59
C HIS A 216 -8.48 -4.57 -1.95
N VAL A 217 -7.75 -4.05 -0.97
CA VAL A 217 -6.67 -3.08 -1.20
C VAL A 217 -5.58 -3.69 -2.08
N LEU A 218 -5.09 -4.89 -1.75
CA LEU A 218 -4.07 -5.57 -2.56
C LEU A 218 -4.58 -5.90 -3.96
N ARG A 219 -5.84 -6.36 -4.08
CA ARG A 219 -6.46 -6.60 -5.38
C ARG A 219 -6.51 -5.34 -6.25
N VAL A 220 -7.00 -4.23 -5.70
CA VAL A 220 -7.09 -2.97 -6.46
C VAL A 220 -5.70 -2.41 -6.75
N ALA A 221 -4.75 -2.55 -5.82
CA ALA A 221 -3.36 -2.20 -6.07
C ALA A 221 -2.76 -3.03 -7.21
N ALA A 222 -3.06 -4.33 -7.29
CA ALA A 222 -2.61 -5.20 -8.38
C ALA A 222 -3.24 -4.82 -9.73
N GLU A 223 -4.55 -4.53 -9.74
CA GLU A 223 -5.28 -4.05 -10.93
C GLU A 223 -4.69 -2.72 -11.47
N GLU A 224 -4.14 -1.87 -10.58
CA GLU A 224 -3.47 -0.62 -10.95
C GLU A 224 -1.95 -0.79 -11.22
N GLY A 225 -1.39 -2.00 -11.08
CA GLY A 225 0.05 -2.24 -11.21
C GLY A 225 0.90 -1.64 -10.07
N LEU A 226 0.29 -1.36 -8.92
CA LEU A 226 0.86 -0.74 -7.74
C LEU A 226 1.13 -1.70 -6.58
N GLU A 227 0.79 -3.00 -6.67
CA GLU A 227 0.89 -3.93 -5.52
C GLU A 227 2.29 -3.96 -4.88
N GLU A 228 3.35 -4.14 -5.67
CA GLU A 228 4.73 -4.14 -5.16
C GLU A 228 5.10 -2.79 -4.53
N SER A 229 4.70 -1.68 -5.16
CA SER A 229 4.93 -0.33 -4.65
C SER A 229 4.22 -0.09 -3.31
N PHE A 230 3.01 -0.63 -3.18
CA PHE A 230 2.23 -0.55 -1.95
C PHE A 230 2.92 -1.35 -0.84
N ARG A 231 3.37 -2.58 -1.13
CA ARG A 231 4.11 -3.44 -0.18
C ARG A 231 5.40 -2.77 0.30
N GLU A 232 6.20 -2.24 -0.61
CA GLU A 232 7.43 -1.51 -0.28
C GLU A 232 7.15 -0.25 0.55
N ALA A 233 6.07 0.48 0.27
CA ALA A 233 5.71 1.66 1.05
C ALA A 233 5.45 1.33 2.53
N LEU A 234 5.02 0.10 2.83
CA LEU A 234 4.82 -0.37 4.21
C LEU A 234 6.14 -0.48 4.99
N GLU A 235 7.31 -0.37 4.37
CA GLU A 235 8.59 -0.25 5.08
C GLU A 235 8.77 1.13 5.73
N ARG A 236 8.03 2.15 5.27
CA ARG A 236 8.09 3.54 5.77
C ARG A 236 6.81 3.98 6.48
N VAL A 237 5.72 3.28 6.24
CA VAL A 237 4.39 3.57 6.80
C VAL A 237 4.15 2.65 8.01
N ALA A 238 3.64 3.20 9.11
CA ALA A 238 3.27 2.39 10.26
C ALA A 238 1.96 1.63 9.98
N VAL A 239 1.96 0.32 10.15
CA VAL A 239 0.81 -0.57 9.93
C VAL A 239 0.22 -1.00 11.26
N ALA A 240 -0.98 -0.50 11.54
CA ALA A 240 -1.71 -0.74 12.77
C ALA A 240 -2.90 -1.68 12.54
N SER A 241 -3.03 -2.65 13.44
CA SER A 241 -4.06 -3.69 13.44
C SER A 241 -5.01 -3.52 14.62
N ILE A 242 -6.32 -3.58 14.37
CA ILE A 242 -7.35 -3.49 15.43
C ILE A 242 -7.35 -4.70 16.40
N GLY A 243 -6.62 -5.78 16.09
CA GLY A 243 -6.49 -6.92 17.01
C GLY A 243 -6.01 -8.21 16.35
N PRO A 244 -5.97 -9.33 17.12
CA PRO A 244 -5.24 -10.54 16.76
C PRO A 244 -5.65 -11.17 15.42
N VAL A 245 -6.96 -11.15 15.10
CA VAL A 245 -7.48 -11.74 13.86
C VAL A 245 -7.02 -10.96 12.62
N MET A 246 -6.93 -9.64 12.74
CA MET A 246 -6.43 -8.78 11.67
C MET A 246 -4.92 -8.95 11.52
N THR A 247 -4.19 -9.02 12.63
CA THR A 247 -2.74 -9.28 12.64
C THR A 247 -2.39 -10.61 11.99
N GLU A 248 -3.11 -11.68 12.31
CA GLU A 248 -2.90 -12.99 11.68
C GLU A 248 -3.11 -12.91 10.15
N ASN A 249 -4.12 -12.15 9.69
CA ASN A 249 -4.36 -11.97 8.27
C ASN A 249 -3.28 -11.14 7.56
N LEU A 250 -2.80 -10.05 8.16
CA LEU A 250 -1.67 -9.27 7.62
C LEU A 250 -0.42 -10.14 7.47
N LYS A 251 -0.09 -10.93 8.52
CA LYS A 251 1.06 -11.85 8.51
C LYS A 251 0.93 -12.94 7.44
N GLN A 252 -0.25 -13.53 7.26
CA GLN A 252 -0.49 -14.53 6.20
C GLN A 252 -0.28 -13.95 4.80
N LEU A 253 -0.51 -12.66 4.61
CA LEU A 253 -0.30 -11.94 3.35
C LEU A 253 1.12 -11.38 3.20
N GLY A 254 2.01 -11.66 4.15
CA GLY A 254 3.39 -11.16 4.17
C GLY A 254 3.50 -9.65 4.41
N LEU A 255 2.48 -9.03 5.01
CA LEU A 255 2.50 -7.60 5.33
C LEU A 255 2.99 -7.37 6.78
N PRO A 256 3.73 -6.29 7.05
CA PRO A 256 4.18 -5.96 8.39
C PRO A 256 3.01 -5.60 9.31
N VAL A 257 3.22 -5.80 10.61
CA VAL A 257 2.31 -5.34 11.67
C VAL A 257 3.17 -4.69 12.74
N ASP A 258 3.17 -3.37 12.76
CA ASP A 258 4.01 -2.61 13.68
C ASP A 258 3.31 -2.36 15.02
N PHE A 259 1.98 -2.32 15.00
CA PHE A 259 1.15 -2.14 16.19
C PHE A 259 -0.12 -2.99 16.12
N GLU A 260 -0.44 -3.69 17.22
CA GLU A 260 -1.71 -4.39 17.43
C GLU A 260 -2.39 -3.82 18.68
N ALA A 261 -3.64 -3.39 18.56
CA ALA A 261 -4.40 -2.87 19.70
C ALA A 261 -4.83 -3.96 20.68
N GLY A 262 -4.83 -3.60 21.97
CA GLY A 262 -5.18 -4.54 23.05
C GLY A 262 -6.67 -4.91 23.06
N LYS A 263 -7.54 -4.02 22.59
CA LYS A 263 -8.99 -4.24 22.48
C LYS A 263 -9.49 -3.93 21.09
N SER A 264 -10.30 -4.83 20.52
CA SER A 264 -10.91 -4.65 19.19
C SER A 264 -12.12 -3.71 19.19
N VAL A 265 -11.91 -2.49 19.72
CA VAL A 265 -12.89 -1.40 19.77
C VAL A 265 -12.32 -0.20 19.03
N MET A 266 -13.02 0.29 18.01
CA MET A 266 -12.54 1.34 17.09
C MET A 266 -12.00 2.59 17.80
N GLY A 267 -12.73 3.14 18.78
CA GLY A 267 -12.28 4.34 19.49
C GLY A 267 -11.00 4.12 20.31
N LEU A 268 -10.86 2.96 20.96
CA LEU A 268 -9.64 2.60 21.69
C LEU A 268 -8.50 2.33 20.73
N PHE A 269 -8.76 1.62 19.63
CA PHE A 269 -7.78 1.36 18.58
C PHE A 269 -7.18 2.64 18.00
N VAL A 270 -8.01 3.61 17.61
CA VAL A 270 -7.52 4.89 17.07
C VAL A 270 -6.71 5.65 18.11
N LYS A 271 -7.15 5.65 19.37
CA LYS A 271 -6.42 6.31 20.47
C LYS A 271 -5.06 5.66 20.73
N GLU A 272 -5.02 4.34 20.89
CA GLU A 272 -3.76 3.61 21.11
C GLU A 272 -2.81 3.76 19.90
N ALA A 273 -3.36 3.74 18.68
CA ALA A 273 -2.57 4.00 17.47
C ALA A 273 -2.00 5.43 17.46
N ALA A 274 -2.76 6.43 17.89
CA ALA A 274 -2.29 7.81 18.00
C ALA A 274 -1.15 7.95 19.02
N GLU A 275 -1.16 7.17 20.09
CA GLU A 275 -0.11 7.18 21.12
C GLU A 275 1.17 6.43 20.69
N LYS A 276 1.09 5.48 19.75
CA LYS A 276 2.20 4.56 19.41
C LYS A 276 2.77 4.74 18.02
N CYS A 277 1.91 4.99 17.02
CA CYS A 277 2.33 5.02 15.63
C CYS A 277 3.28 6.17 15.27
N PRO A 278 3.21 7.38 15.86
CA PRO A 278 4.16 8.44 15.53
C PRO A 278 5.63 8.04 15.73
N ASP A 279 5.94 7.39 16.87
CA ASP A 279 7.30 6.93 17.17
C ASP A 279 7.72 5.77 16.23
N ILE A 280 6.77 4.92 15.85
CA ILE A 280 7.00 3.85 14.87
C ILE A 280 7.32 4.44 13.48
N VAL A 281 6.57 5.45 13.04
CA VAL A 281 6.82 6.14 11.76
C VAL A 281 8.22 6.74 11.74
N GLU A 282 8.59 7.43 12.82
CA GLU A 282 9.92 8.02 12.98
C GLU A 282 11.03 6.96 12.89
N ALA A 283 10.90 5.87 13.64
CA ALA A 283 11.86 4.76 13.62
C ALA A 283 11.97 4.08 12.24
N LYS A 284 10.84 3.85 11.56
CA LYS A 284 10.82 3.23 10.23
C LYS A 284 11.44 4.12 9.16
N ARG A 285 11.19 5.44 9.23
CA ARG A 285 11.82 6.42 8.33
C ARG A 285 13.33 6.48 8.55
N GLU A 286 13.79 6.53 9.79
CA GLU A 286 15.23 6.48 10.09
C GLU A 286 15.87 5.19 9.59
N ALA A 287 15.23 4.03 9.83
CA ALA A 287 15.72 2.74 9.38
C ALA A 287 15.80 2.68 7.85
N TRP A 288 14.79 3.22 7.16
CA TRP A 288 14.76 3.33 5.71
C TRP A 288 15.86 4.26 5.17
N GLU A 289 16.09 5.40 5.80
CA GLU A 289 17.19 6.32 5.45
C GLU A 289 18.56 5.67 5.65
N LYS A 290 18.76 4.94 6.76
CA LYS A 290 20.00 4.18 7.02
C LYS A 290 20.16 3.06 5.98
N MET A 291 19.09 2.34 5.65
CA MET A 291 19.11 1.27 4.64
C MET A 291 19.46 1.81 3.25
N SER A 292 18.77 2.86 2.81
CA SER A 292 19.03 3.51 1.50
C SER A 292 20.45 4.09 1.41
N ARG A 293 21.01 4.61 2.51
CA ARG A 293 22.43 5.01 2.60
C ARG A 293 23.41 3.83 2.64
N SER A 294 22.97 2.63 3.04
CA SER A 294 23.81 1.44 3.22
C SER A 294 23.88 0.50 2.00
N VAL A 295 23.27 0.87 0.88
CA VAL A 295 23.46 0.14 -0.39
C VAL A 295 24.95 0.18 -0.73
N LYS A 296 25.66 -0.92 -0.46
CA LYS A 296 27.09 -1.04 -0.75
C LYS A 296 27.29 -1.03 -2.26
N VAL A 297 27.70 0.12 -2.77
CA VAL A 297 28.17 0.28 -4.14
C VAL A 297 29.68 0.08 -4.16
N LYS A 298 30.22 -0.44 -5.26
CA LYS A 298 31.68 -0.47 -5.43
C LYS A 298 32.17 0.99 -5.41
N PRO A 299 33.23 1.33 -4.65
CA PRO A 299 33.77 2.68 -4.68
C PRO A 299 34.31 2.98 -6.08
N TYR A 300 33.89 4.11 -6.65
CA TYR A 300 34.36 4.63 -7.93
C TYR A 300 35.28 5.83 -7.71
N PRO A 301 36.56 5.60 -7.33
CA PRO A 301 37.50 6.70 -7.15
C PRO A 301 37.69 7.43 -8.48
N VAL A 302 37.65 8.77 -8.43
CA VAL A 302 37.92 9.61 -9.59
C VAL A 302 39.38 9.44 -10.01
N LYS A 303 39.60 9.10 -11.28
CA LYS A 303 40.93 8.89 -11.86
C LYS A 303 41.05 9.71 -13.15
N LYS A 304 42.28 10.02 -13.54
CA LYS A 304 42.55 10.59 -14.86
C LYS A 304 42.14 9.56 -15.93
N PHE A 305 41.42 10.01 -16.95
CA PHE A 305 41.10 9.22 -18.14
C PHE A 305 41.85 9.79 -19.35
N SER A 306 42.08 8.96 -20.36
CA SER A 306 42.74 9.39 -21.60
C SER A 306 41.71 9.95 -22.59
N ARG A 307 41.77 11.26 -22.84
CA ARG A 307 40.92 11.91 -23.84
C ARG A 307 41.21 11.40 -25.26
N ASP A 308 42.49 11.23 -25.60
CA ASP A 308 42.92 10.76 -26.92
C ASP A 308 42.26 9.42 -27.30
N LYS A 309 42.16 8.48 -26.34
CA LYS A 309 41.50 7.19 -26.57
C LYS A 309 39.99 7.29 -26.77
N VAL A 310 39.32 8.20 -26.06
CA VAL A 310 37.88 8.45 -26.22
C VAL A 310 37.63 9.10 -27.58
N ASP A 311 38.45 10.08 -27.96
CA ASP A 311 38.34 10.81 -29.22
C ASP A 311 38.52 9.89 -30.43
N GLU A 312 39.31 8.83 -30.30
CA GLU A 312 39.51 7.79 -31.32
C GLU A 312 38.44 6.68 -31.34
N SER A 313 37.45 6.71 -30.44
CA SER A 313 36.38 5.71 -30.38
C SER A 313 35.48 5.72 -31.64
N PRO A 314 34.86 4.58 -32.01
CA PRO A 314 33.93 4.52 -33.15
C PRO A 314 32.80 5.56 -33.07
N PHE A 315 32.25 5.79 -31.87
CA PHE A 315 31.20 6.77 -31.65
C PHE A 315 31.68 8.21 -31.91
N MET A 316 32.84 8.60 -31.38
CA MET A 316 33.38 9.95 -31.59
C MET A 316 33.78 10.20 -33.04
N LYS A 317 34.35 9.20 -33.72
CA LYS A 317 34.64 9.26 -35.17
C LYS A 317 33.36 9.49 -35.97
N ALA A 318 32.30 8.75 -35.69
CA ALA A 318 31.01 8.96 -36.34
C ALA A 318 30.42 10.36 -36.07
N CYS A 319 30.52 10.88 -34.84
CA CYS A 319 30.09 12.25 -34.52
C CYS A 319 30.86 13.33 -35.31
N ARG A 320 32.12 13.07 -35.68
CA ARG A 320 32.93 13.94 -36.54
C ARG A 320 32.81 13.63 -38.04
N ASN A 321 31.92 12.71 -38.41
CA ASN A 321 31.73 12.25 -39.79
C ASN A 321 32.99 11.61 -40.41
N GLU A 322 33.80 10.96 -39.58
CA GLU A 322 35.00 10.20 -39.98
C GLU A 322 34.66 8.72 -40.19
N ALA A 323 35.53 8.00 -40.91
CA ALA A 323 35.39 6.55 -41.08
C ALA A 323 35.58 5.81 -39.74
N ALA A 324 34.56 5.06 -39.33
CA ALA A 324 34.57 4.20 -38.15
C ALA A 324 34.62 2.71 -38.57
N PRO A 325 35.20 1.82 -37.75
CA PRO A 325 35.30 0.39 -38.08
C PRO A 325 33.94 -0.32 -38.20
N HIS A 326 32.89 0.26 -37.60
CA HIS A 326 31.50 -0.18 -37.69
C HIS A 326 30.57 1.01 -37.42
N THR A 327 29.28 0.86 -37.70
CA THR A 327 28.26 1.85 -37.30
C THR A 327 28.06 1.79 -35.79
N PRO A 328 28.44 2.84 -35.03
CA PRO A 328 28.34 2.81 -33.58
C PRO A 328 26.87 2.90 -33.12
N VAL A 329 26.54 2.18 -32.06
CA VAL A 329 25.20 2.10 -31.49
C VAL A 329 25.18 2.63 -30.06
N TRP A 330 24.20 3.47 -29.77
CA TRP A 330 23.78 3.82 -28.42
C TRP A 330 22.26 3.67 -28.34
N LEU A 331 21.74 3.49 -27.12
CA LEU A 331 20.32 3.28 -26.88
C LEU A 331 19.81 4.32 -25.89
N MET A 332 18.67 4.94 -26.20
CA MET A 332 17.98 5.79 -25.23
C MET A 332 17.47 4.91 -24.07
N ARG A 333 17.73 5.34 -22.83
CA ARG A 333 17.38 4.62 -21.57
C ARG A 333 18.06 3.25 -21.42
N GLN A 334 19.40 3.25 -21.38
CA GLN A 334 20.21 2.05 -21.15
C GLN A 334 19.97 1.39 -19.79
N ALA A 335 19.79 2.18 -18.73
CA ALA A 335 19.36 1.66 -17.43
C ALA A 335 17.84 1.77 -17.31
N GLY A 336 17.15 0.64 -17.22
CA GLY A 336 15.70 0.63 -17.22
C GLY A 336 15.08 -0.62 -16.61
N ARG A 337 13.74 -0.59 -16.50
CA ARG A 337 12.94 -1.62 -15.83
C ARG A 337 13.10 -3.03 -16.42
N TYR A 338 13.68 -3.19 -17.61
CA TYR A 338 13.98 -4.49 -18.19
C TYR A 338 15.16 -5.20 -17.49
N MET A 339 16.07 -4.44 -16.87
CA MET A 339 17.28 -4.94 -16.24
C MET A 339 17.02 -5.33 -14.77
N LYS A 340 17.42 -6.54 -14.37
CA LYS A 340 17.17 -7.06 -13.02
C LYS A 340 17.91 -6.23 -11.97
N GLU A 341 19.17 -5.92 -12.23
CA GLU A 341 20.05 -5.14 -11.37
C GLU A 341 19.44 -3.76 -11.07
N TYR A 342 18.91 -3.11 -12.11
CA TYR A 342 18.20 -1.84 -11.97
C TYR A 342 16.91 -1.97 -11.15
N ARG A 343 16.10 -3.02 -11.39
CA ARG A 343 14.87 -3.26 -10.60
C ARG A 343 15.19 -3.52 -9.12
N ASP A 344 16.17 -4.37 -8.85
CA ASP A 344 16.60 -4.72 -7.49
C ASP A 344 17.13 -3.50 -6.72
N LEU A 345 17.75 -2.56 -7.44
CA LEU A 345 18.23 -1.30 -6.87
C LEU A 345 17.07 -0.32 -6.63
N ARG A 346 16.17 -0.16 -7.60
CA ARG A 346 14.98 0.71 -7.50
C ARG A 346 13.94 0.23 -6.48
N ALA A 347 13.99 -1.04 -6.07
CA ALA A 347 13.23 -1.58 -4.95
C ALA A 347 13.75 -1.08 -3.58
N ARG A 348 15.01 -0.64 -3.51
CA ARG A 348 15.68 -0.20 -2.28
C ARG A 348 15.94 1.30 -2.21
N VAL A 349 15.95 1.97 -3.36
CA VAL A 349 16.29 3.39 -3.50
C VAL A 349 15.26 4.08 -4.39
N SER A 350 14.76 5.25 -3.97
CA SER A 350 13.85 6.06 -4.79
C SER A 350 14.55 6.55 -6.06
N PHE A 351 13.79 7.03 -7.06
CA PHE A 351 14.41 7.49 -8.31
C PHE A 351 15.27 8.74 -8.07
N LEU A 352 14.77 9.70 -7.28
CA LEU A 352 15.50 10.92 -6.95
C LEU A 352 16.73 10.62 -6.11
N ASP A 353 16.62 9.74 -5.10
CA ASP A 353 17.79 9.34 -4.29
C ASP A 353 18.85 8.65 -5.16
N LEU A 354 18.40 7.87 -6.15
CA LEU A 354 19.28 7.21 -7.11
C LEU A 354 20.02 8.24 -7.99
N CYS A 355 19.36 9.32 -8.41
CA CYS A 355 19.98 10.40 -9.16
C CYS A 355 20.90 11.29 -8.30
N LYS A 356 20.55 11.52 -7.02
CA LYS A 356 21.31 12.36 -6.09
C LYS A 356 22.53 11.69 -5.48
N ASN A 357 22.60 10.37 -5.52
CA ASN A 357 23.75 9.60 -5.05
C ASN A 357 24.70 9.32 -6.23
N SER A 358 25.84 10.01 -6.25
CA SER A 358 26.78 9.94 -7.36
C SER A 358 27.43 8.55 -7.55
N ASP A 359 27.55 7.74 -6.49
CA ASP A 359 28.02 6.35 -6.61
C ASP A 359 26.96 5.45 -7.23
N LEU A 360 25.69 5.62 -6.85
CA LEU A 360 24.59 4.84 -7.40
C LEU A 360 24.30 5.18 -8.86
N ALA A 361 24.29 6.47 -9.22
CA ALA A 361 24.18 6.91 -10.61
C ALA A 361 25.33 6.35 -11.46
N CYS A 362 26.54 6.30 -10.88
CA CYS A 362 27.71 5.69 -11.53
C CYS A 362 27.54 4.19 -11.76
N GLU A 363 27.22 3.42 -10.71
CA GLU A 363 26.99 1.97 -10.80
C GLU A 363 25.95 1.62 -11.85
N VAL A 364 24.82 2.33 -11.84
CA VAL A 364 23.71 2.09 -12.79
C VAL A 364 24.14 2.36 -14.23
N THR A 365 24.86 3.47 -14.45
CA THR A 365 25.34 3.84 -15.79
C THR A 365 26.36 2.83 -16.31
N VAL A 366 27.36 2.49 -15.50
CA VAL A 366 28.44 1.56 -15.87
C VAL A 366 27.90 0.15 -16.09
N THR A 367 27.08 -0.35 -15.17
CA THR A 367 26.44 -1.67 -15.29
C THR A 367 25.62 -1.76 -16.57
N ALA A 368 24.85 -0.72 -16.90
CA ALA A 368 24.06 -0.70 -18.12
C ALA A 368 24.94 -0.73 -19.37
N GLN A 369 26.00 0.06 -19.40
CA GLN A 369 26.95 0.05 -20.52
C GLN A 369 27.65 -1.31 -20.66
N GLU A 370 28.11 -1.92 -19.57
CA GLU A 370 28.79 -3.22 -19.59
C GLU A 370 27.86 -4.36 -20.03
N ARG A 371 26.58 -4.31 -19.64
CA ARG A 371 25.57 -5.31 -20.00
C ARG A 371 25.19 -5.25 -21.48
N ILE A 372 24.97 -4.04 -21.99
CA ILE A 372 24.50 -3.81 -23.36
C ILE A 372 25.65 -3.82 -24.36
N GLN A 373 26.84 -3.41 -23.90
CA GLN A 373 28.04 -3.20 -24.71
C GLN A 373 27.82 -2.19 -25.84
N ALA A 374 26.98 -1.19 -25.59
CA ALA A 374 26.82 -0.05 -26.49
C ALA A 374 28.14 0.74 -26.62
N ASP A 375 28.34 1.37 -27.79
CA ASP A 375 29.55 2.12 -28.13
C ASP A 375 29.70 3.42 -27.32
N ALA A 376 28.63 3.88 -26.67
CA ALA A 376 28.65 4.98 -25.72
C ALA A 376 27.75 4.66 -24.51
N ALA A 377 28.11 5.19 -23.34
CA ALA A 377 27.26 5.23 -22.16
C ALA A 377 26.39 6.50 -22.17
N ILE A 378 25.20 6.45 -21.60
CA ILE A 378 24.40 7.64 -21.31
C ILE A 378 24.31 7.86 -19.80
N LEU A 379 24.57 9.09 -19.35
CA LEU A 379 24.49 9.49 -17.95
C LEU A 379 23.13 9.09 -17.36
N PHE A 380 23.12 8.39 -16.22
CA PHE A 380 21.88 8.19 -15.46
C PHE A 380 21.55 9.45 -14.67
N ALA A 381 20.76 10.34 -15.25
CA ALA A 381 20.25 11.56 -14.64
C ALA A 381 18.82 11.85 -15.12
N ASP A 382 18.23 12.93 -14.62
CA ASP A 382 16.92 13.38 -15.05
C ASP A 382 16.93 14.88 -15.38
N ILE A 383 16.16 15.29 -16.39
CA ILE A 383 16.13 16.68 -16.85
C ILE A 383 15.40 17.62 -15.90
N LEU A 384 14.59 17.10 -14.97
CA LEU A 384 13.76 17.90 -14.07
C LEU A 384 14.44 18.15 -12.72
N LEU A 385 15.63 17.62 -12.47
CA LEU A 385 16.33 17.81 -11.19
C LEU A 385 16.49 19.28 -10.81
N ILE A 386 16.60 20.18 -11.79
CA ILE A 386 16.67 21.63 -11.59
C ILE A 386 15.41 22.24 -10.95
N LEU A 387 14.25 21.58 -11.05
CA LEU A 387 12.99 22.08 -10.45
C LEU A 387 12.98 22.01 -8.92
N GLU A 388 13.84 21.18 -8.32
CA GLU A 388 13.99 21.10 -6.87
C GLU A 388 14.64 22.35 -6.28
N PRO A 389 15.85 22.79 -6.69
CA PRO A 389 16.45 24.02 -6.18
C PRO A 389 15.69 25.27 -6.57
N LEU A 390 14.96 25.27 -7.69
CA LEU A 390 14.03 26.34 -8.06
C LEU A 390 12.81 26.46 -7.13
N GLY A 391 12.66 25.54 -6.17
CA GLY A 391 11.61 25.61 -5.16
C GLY A 391 10.24 25.11 -5.66
N LEU A 392 10.16 24.38 -6.78
CA LEU A 392 8.87 23.90 -7.28
C LEU A 392 8.44 22.55 -6.68
N GLY A 393 9.41 21.80 -6.14
CA GLY A 393 9.18 20.47 -5.55
C GLY A 393 8.91 19.42 -6.61
N LEU A 394 9.83 18.46 -6.74
CA LEU A 394 9.76 17.38 -7.72
C LEU A 394 9.55 16.04 -7.00
N GLU A 395 8.53 15.30 -7.41
CA GLU A 395 8.28 13.93 -6.96
C GLU A 395 8.15 12.99 -8.16
N TYR A 396 8.52 11.73 -7.94
CA TYR A 396 8.32 10.64 -8.91
C TYR A 396 7.42 9.57 -8.32
N SER A 397 6.14 9.61 -8.66
CA SER A 397 5.17 8.56 -8.31
C SER A 397 5.41 7.32 -9.20
N LYS A 398 5.39 6.11 -8.63
CA LYS A 398 5.62 4.87 -9.39
C LYS A 398 4.42 4.60 -10.32
N GLY A 399 4.50 5.07 -11.57
CA GLY A 399 3.49 4.81 -12.62
C GLY A 399 2.98 6.07 -13.31
N ASP A 400 2.89 7.18 -12.57
CA ASP A 400 2.26 8.43 -13.03
C ASP A 400 3.25 9.49 -13.57
N GLY A 401 4.55 9.19 -13.56
CA GLY A 401 5.59 10.10 -14.05
C GLY A 401 5.96 11.19 -13.03
N PRO A 402 6.62 12.28 -13.46
CA PRO A 402 6.99 13.37 -12.56
C PRO A 402 5.76 14.19 -12.15
N ALA A 403 5.72 14.57 -10.88
CA ALA A 403 4.72 15.47 -10.31
C ALA A 403 5.42 16.70 -9.72
N ILE A 404 4.96 17.89 -10.09
CA ILE A 404 5.48 19.16 -9.57
C ILE A 404 4.49 19.70 -8.53
N LEU A 405 4.96 19.84 -7.29
CA LEU A 405 4.11 20.14 -6.14
C LEU A 405 3.58 21.57 -6.16
N ARG A 406 4.37 22.50 -6.68
CA ARG A 406 4.06 23.92 -6.80
C ARG A 406 4.19 24.33 -8.27
N PRO A 407 3.19 24.01 -9.11
CA PRO A 407 3.29 24.26 -10.53
C PRO A 407 2.97 25.73 -10.84
N LEU A 408 3.65 26.29 -11.83
CA LEU A 408 3.58 27.72 -12.17
C LEU A 408 2.27 28.03 -12.91
N ARG A 409 1.54 29.07 -12.50
CA ARG A 409 0.28 29.51 -13.13
C ARG A 409 0.26 30.99 -13.46
N THR A 410 0.94 31.82 -12.68
CA THR A 410 0.95 33.28 -12.86
C THR A 410 2.38 33.82 -12.87
N LEU A 411 2.52 35.11 -13.21
CA LEU A 411 3.80 35.81 -13.16
C LEU A 411 4.35 35.87 -11.72
N GLU A 412 3.47 36.06 -10.74
CA GLU A 412 3.87 36.06 -9.32
C GLU A 412 4.48 34.72 -8.89
N ASP A 413 4.00 33.59 -9.44
CA ASP A 413 4.61 32.28 -9.17
C ASP A 413 6.05 32.20 -9.71
N ILE A 414 6.31 32.82 -10.87
CA ILE A 414 7.64 32.88 -11.49
C ILE A 414 8.57 33.78 -10.66
N GLU A 415 8.09 34.95 -10.25
CA GLU A 415 8.84 35.89 -9.42
C GLU A 415 9.16 35.32 -8.02
N ALA A 416 8.31 34.41 -7.51
CA ALA A 416 8.54 33.72 -6.25
C ALA A 416 9.49 32.51 -6.35
N MET A 417 9.95 32.15 -7.55
CA MET A 417 10.92 31.05 -7.73
C MET A 417 12.26 31.38 -7.08
N HIS A 418 12.90 30.34 -6.55
CA HIS A 418 14.25 30.50 -6.01
C HIS A 418 15.27 30.57 -7.15
N GLU A 419 16.31 31.38 -6.96
CA GLU A 419 17.50 31.32 -7.79
C GLU A 419 18.29 30.04 -7.47
N ALA A 420 18.74 29.33 -8.51
CA ALA A 420 19.44 28.07 -8.36
C ALA A 420 20.89 28.22 -8.85
N GLU A 421 21.85 28.06 -7.94
CA GLU A 421 23.27 27.95 -8.27
C GLU A 421 23.61 26.48 -8.61
N PRO A 422 23.87 26.12 -9.89
CA PRO A 422 23.95 24.71 -10.29
C PRO A 422 25.16 23.97 -9.71
N GLU A 423 26.28 24.67 -9.49
CA GLU A 423 27.48 24.07 -8.91
C GLU A 423 27.29 23.64 -7.47
N GLU A 424 26.43 24.33 -6.72
CA GLU A 424 26.10 23.97 -5.34
C GLU A 424 24.94 22.97 -5.31
N SER A 425 23.82 23.35 -5.93
CA SER A 425 22.54 22.63 -5.82
C SER A 425 22.47 21.34 -6.63
N LEU A 426 23.25 21.20 -7.70
CA LEU A 426 23.32 20.02 -8.57
C LEU A 426 24.75 19.45 -8.64
N SER A 427 25.60 19.75 -7.65
CA SER A 427 26.97 19.23 -7.49
C SER A 427 27.06 17.71 -7.72
N PHE A 428 26.09 16.96 -7.20
CA PHE A 428 26.01 15.50 -7.34
C PHE A 428 25.95 15.02 -8.80
N VAL A 429 25.42 15.82 -9.73
CA VAL A 429 25.41 15.49 -11.17
C VAL A 429 26.83 15.59 -11.72
N MET A 430 27.57 16.64 -11.34
CA MET A 430 28.97 16.84 -11.76
C MET A 430 29.90 15.78 -11.18
N GLU A 431 29.66 15.39 -9.92
CA GLU A 431 30.34 14.24 -9.31
C GLU A 431 30.03 12.95 -10.05
N SER A 432 28.76 12.71 -10.41
CA SER A 432 28.35 11.52 -11.16
C SER A 432 29.07 11.44 -12.51
N VAL A 433 29.14 12.55 -13.25
CA VAL A 433 29.89 12.64 -14.51
C VAL A 433 31.36 12.26 -14.29
N SER A 434 32.00 12.82 -13.26
CA SER A 434 33.41 12.56 -12.94
C SER A 434 33.66 11.09 -12.58
N LYS A 435 32.80 10.49 -11.76
CA LYS A 435 32.88 9.08 -11.35
C LYS A 435 32.63 8.14 -12.52
N ILE A 436 31.57 8.37 -13.29
CA ILE A 436 31.22 7.55 -14.48
C ILE A 436 32.35 7.58 -15.49
N ARG A 437 32.86 8.78 -15.81
CA ARG A 437 33.96 8.92 -16.76
C ARG A 437 35.22 8.17 -16.29
N SER A 438 35.50 8.20 -14.99
CA SER A 438 36.62 7.46 -14.40
C SER A 438 36.42 5.94 -14.39
N ALA A 439 35.17 5.49 -14.33
CA ALA A 439 34.80 4.09 -14.21
C ALA A 439 34.67 3.38 -15.58
N LEU A 440 34.21 4.08 -16.60
CA LEU A 440 34.08 3.58 -17.96
C LEU A 440 35.47 3.35 -18.60
N LYS A 441 35.54 2.39 -19.52
CA LYS A 441 36.74 2.20 -20.35
C LYS A 441 37.08 3.50 -21.08
N ASP A 442 38.37 3.81 -21.19
CA ASP A 442 38.90 4.98 -21.92
C ASP A 442 38.45 5.05 -23.39
N THR A 443 37.89 3.99 -23.95
CA THR A 443 37.41 3.95 -25.35
C THR A 443 35.90 4.13 -25.48
N VAL A 444 35.17 4.24 -24.37
CA VAL A 444 33.70 4.36 -24.35
C VAL A 444 33.34 5.79 -23.98
N PRO A 445 32.79 6.61 -24.89
CA PRO A 445 32.32 7.96 -24.59
C PRO A 445 31.14 7.97 -23.59
N LEU A 446 30.97 9.09 -22.89
CA LEU A 446 29.83 9.34 -22.01
C LEU A 446 28.98 10.46 -22.61
N ILE A 447 27.70 10.18 -22.86
CA ILE A 447 26.71 11.13 -23.34
C ILE A 447 26.04 11.79 -22.13
N GLY A 448 26.19 13.10 -22.02
CA GLY A 448 25.36 13.95 -21.15
C GLY A 448 24.15 14.50 -21.90
N PHE A 449 23.16 15.01 -21.17
CA PHE A 449 21.99 15.66 -21.75
C PHE A 449 21.41 16.69 -20.79
N ALA A 450 20.61 17.61 -21.34
CA ALA A 450 19.84 18.60 -20.59
C ALA A 450 18.43 18.71 -21.19
N GLY A 451 17.48 19.14 -20.37
CA GLY A 451 16.12 19.43 -20.84
C GLY A 451 16.10 20.70 -21.68
N ALA A 452 15.38 20.69 -22.80
CA ALA A 452 15.13 21.92 -23.56
C ALA A 452 14.32 22.90 -22.67
N PRO A 453 14.59 24.22 -22.73
CA PRO A 453 13.91 25.20 -21.88
C PRO A 453 12.39 25.09 -21.91
N PHE A 454 11.81 24.97 -23.11
CA PHE A 454 10.37 24.77 -23.29
C PHE A 454 9.86 23.49 -22.60
N THR A 455 10.61 22.39 -22.67
CA THR A 455 10.22 21.11 -22.05
C THR A 455 10.21 21.23 -20.53
N VAL A 456 11.26 21.79 -19.94
CA VAL A 456 11.37 21.96 -18.48
C VAL A 456 10.29 22.93 -17.98
N ALA A 457 10.11 24.05 -18.67
CA ALA A 457 9.04 25.00 -18.38
C ALA A 457 7.66 24.36 -18.50
N SER A 458 7.42 23.53 -19.52
CA SER A 458 6.14 22.81 -19.67
C SER A 458 5.85 21.91 -18.49
N TYR A 459 6.85 21.19 -17.94
CA TYR A 459 6.64 20.39 -16.73
C TYR A 459 6.35 21.26 -15.51
N ALA A 460 7.09 22.36 -15.32
CA ALA A 460 6.88 23.31 -14.25
C ALA A 460 5.48 23.94 -14.31
N ILE A 461 4.99 24.29 -15.50
CA ILE A 461 3.68 24.90 -15.72
C ILE A 461 2.57 23.85 -15.68
N GLU A 462 2.72 22.68 -16.29
CA GLU A 462 1.62 21.70 -16.32
C GLU A 462 1.45 20.98 -14.97
N GLY A 463 2.50 20.91 -14.16
CA GLY A 463 2.50 20.16 -12.90
C GLY A 463 2.85 18.68 -13.04
N GLY A 464 3.18 18.24 -14.26
CA GLY A 464 3.51 16.87 -14.58
C GLY A 464 3.43 16.60 -16.08
N SER A 465 3.26 15.35 -16.48
CA SER A 465 3.14 14.99 -17.89
C SER A 465 1.82 15.49 -18.48
N SER A 466 1.88 16.23 -19.59
CA SER A 466 0.70 16.74 -20.30
C SER A 466 0.73 16.35 -21.77
N LYS A 467 -0.43 15.95 -22.30
CA LYS A 467 -0.58 15.65 -23.74
C LYS A 467 -0.95 16.89 -24.56
N ASN A 468 -1.72 17.79 -23.95
CA ASN A 468 -2.33 18.92 -24.65
C ASN A 468 -1.63 20.25 -24.33
N TYR A 469 -0.81 20.30 -23.28
CA TYR A 469 -0.06 21.49 -22.84
C TYR A 469 -0.98 22.69 -22.65
N TYR A 470 -2.11 22.49 -21.98
CA TYR A 470 -3.17 23.51 -21.90
C TYR A 470 -2.69 24.75 -21.15
N HIS A 471 -2.07 24.57 -19.98
CA HIS A 471 -1.58 25.67 -19.16
C HIS A 471 -0.36 26.35 -19.79
N THR A 472 0.57 25.58 -20.35
CA THR A 472 1.73 26.12 -21.07
C THR A 472 1.28 26.98 -22.25
N LYS A 473 0.37 26.47 -23.10
CA LYS A 473 -0.14 27.25 -24.24
C LYS A 473 -0.91 28.47 -23.79
N ARG A 474 -1.75 28.33 -22.76
CA ARG A 474 -2.52 29.45 -22.20
C ARG A 474 -1.58 30.57 -21.75
N MET A 475 -0.54 30.25 -20.98
CA MET A 475 0.47 31.21 -20.54
C MET A 475 1.14 31.91 -21.74
N MET A 476 1.48 31.18 -22.80
CA MET A 476 2.05 31.78 -24.03
C MET A 476 1.11 32.73 -24.78
N TYR A 477 -0.21 32.67 -24.56
CA TYR A 477 -1.21 33.53 -25.21
C TYR A 477 -1.70 34.67 -24.31
N GLU A 478 -1.50 34.57 -22.99
CA GLU A 478 -1.98 35.52 -22.00
C GLU A 478 -0.89 36.48 -21.49
N ASP A 479 0.39 36.12 -21.64
CA ASP A 479 1.55 37.05 -21.62
C ASP A 479 1.69 37.78 -22.97
#